data_AF-A0A1Q4V549-F1
#
_entry.id   AF-A0A1Q4V549-F1
#
_cell.length_a   1.000
_cell.length_b   1.000
_cell.length_c   1.000
_cell.angle_alpha   90.00
_cell.angle_beta   90.00
_cell.angle_gamma   90.00
#
_symmetry.space_group_name_H-M   'P 1'
#
loop_
_entity.id
_entity.type
_entity.pdbx_description
1 polymer ?
#
loop_
_entity_poly.entity_id
_entity_poly.type
_entity_poly.pdbx_seq_one_letter_code
_entity_poly.pdbx_strand_id
1 'polypeptide(L)'
;MRHRHPRTHRTRRPALLAATAAAAALAALTAPMASAAPVPGPSAVSWQQAGPTAPLGTAGTPMAPSHAQTAPSEVGVPGTRPGPAGPGDVSALATKRLNITMQAQQKTNWCWAAAGNTIAAWYGRSYSQNQFCNAAFGRSQNSTCPNSQATLGDVQTGLRWTGVSPGSYVNGWLRYPALQTEINADRPVETRIQWSAGGGHMHVLYGYDDSGSWVYWGDPWPSSNRYSWASHSWYVNNNTFSWTHSLYRIGA
;
A
#
# COMPACT_ATOMS: atom_id res chain seq x y z
N MET A 1 41.26 88.37 -6.19
CA MET A 1 40.24 89.33 -6.63
C MET A 1 39.49 88.73 -7.82
N ARG A 2 38.14 88.72 -7.74
CA ARG A 2 37.15 88.81 -8.86
C ARG A 2 37.24 87.74 -9.98
N HIS A 3 36.18 87.22 -10.57
CA HIS A 3 34.73 87.32 -10.43
C HIS A 3 34.11 86.16 -11.24
N ARG A 4 32.80 86.00 -11.09
CA ARG A 4 31.93 84.93 -11.58
C ARG A 4 31.83 84.81 -13.12
N HIS A 5 31.59 83.55 -13.56
CA HIS A 5 30.73 83.03 -14.64
C HIS A 5 29.81 84.01 -15.42
N PRO A 6 29.45 83.75 -16.70
CA PRO A 6 28.57 82.60 -17.04
C PRO A 6 28.64 81.94 -18.44
N ARG A 7 27.88 80.83 -18.48
CA ARG A 7 27.51 79.90 -19.56
C ARG A 7 26.83 80.53 -20.78
N THR A 8 26.82 79.76 -21.87
CA THR A 8 25.75 79.45 -22.87
C THR A 8 26.40 79.25 -24.25
N HIS A 9 25.98 78.44 -25.22
CA HIS A 9 24.97 77.41 -25.44
C HIS A 9 25.42 76.67 -26.72
N ARG A 10 25.38 75.33 -26.80
CA ARG A 10 24.98 74.68 -28.06
C ARG A 10 24.48 73.26 -27.86
N THR A 11 23.15 73.21 -27.90
CA THR A 11 22.24 72.15 -28.30
C THR A 11 22.85 71.05 -29.19
N ARG A 12 22.78 69.80 -28.71
CA ARG A 12 22.46 68.63 -29.54
C ARG A 12 21.56 67.68 -28.75
N ARG A 13 20.31 67.60 -29.19
CA ARG A 13 19.33 66.58 -28.79
C ARG A 13 19.74 65.24 -29.42
N PRO A 14 19.81 64.13 -28.69
CA PRO A 14 19.61 62.83 -29.29
C PRO A 14 18.10 62.59 -29.46
N ALA A 15 17.73 62.13 -30.65
CA ALA A 15 16.38 61.72 -30.99
C ALA A 15 15.94 60.56 -30.07
N LEU A 16 14.76 60.72 -29.47
CA LEU A 16 14.00 59.59 -28.95
C LEU A 16 13.65 58.68 -30.14
N LEU A 17 14.30 57.53 -30.25
CA LEU A 17 13.64 56.37 -30.86
C LEU A 17 12.74 55.77 -29.78
N ALA A 18 11.43 55.88 -29.99
CA ALA A 18 10.44 55.15 -29.25
C ALA A 18 10.68 53.65 -29.47
N ALA A 19 11.17 52.97 -28.43
CA ALA A 19 11.12 51.52 -28.38
C ALA A 19 9.65 51.11 -28.22
N THR A 20 9.07 50.57 -29.30
CA THR A 20 7.82 49.81 -29.21
C THR A 20 8.06 48.61 -28.31
N ALA A 21 7.50 48.66 -27.10
CA ALA A 21 7.40 47.49 -26.25
C ALA A 21 6.44 46.49 -26.91
N ALA A 22 7.01 45.50 -27.59
CA ALA A 22 6.28 44.28 -27.92
C ALA A 22 6.02 43.55 -26.59
N ALA A 23 4.83 43.76 -26.02
CA ALA A 23 4.30 42.90 -24.99
C ALA A 23 4.06 41.52 -25.61
N ALA A 24 5.07 40.65 -25.55
CA ALA A 24 4.87 39.23 -25.73
C ALA A 24 4.04 38.74 -24.53
N ALA A 25 2.73 38.70 -24.70
CA ALA A 25 1.86 37.94 -23.82
C ALA A 25 2.28 36.47 -23.93
N LEU A 26 3.10 35.99 -22.99
CA LEU A 26 3.10 34.57 -22.67
C LEU A 26 1.72 34.25 -22.12
N ALA A 27 0.82 33.85 -23.02
CA ALA A 27 -0.31 33.04 -22.65
C ALA A 27 0.27 31.75 -22.05
N ALA A 28 0.39 31.72 -20.73
CA ALA A 28 0.47 30.46 -20.02
C ALA A 28 -0.80 29.71 -20.40
N LEU A 29 -0.67 28.70 -21.26
CA LEU A 29 -1.69 27.69 -21.41
C LEU A 29 -1.85 27.03 -20.04
N THR A 30 -2.79 27.57 -19.25
CA THR A 30 -3.39 26.88 -18.14
C THR A 30 -4.20 25.76 -18.76
N ALA A 31 -3.54 24.63 -19.03
CA ALA A 31 -4.25 23.39 -19.22
C ALA A 31 -5.16 23.21 -17.99
N PRO A 32 -6.48 23.06 -18.15
CA PRO A 32 -7.31 22.71 -17.02
C PRO A 32 -6.81 21.33 -16.55
N MET A 33 -6.20 21.32 -15.37
CA MET A 33 -6.05 20.10 -14.59
C MET A 33 -7.46 19.55 -14.45
N ALA A 34 -7.78 18.52 -15.23
CA ALA A 34 -9.02 17.80 -15.08
C ALA A 34 -9.06 17.31 -13.63
N SER A 35 -9.86 17.99 -12.82
CA SER A 35 -10.18 17.59 -11.47
C SER A 35 -10.87 16.24 -11.61
N ALA A 36 -10.14 15.15 -11.38
CA ALA A 36 -10.74 13.85 -11.26
C ALA A 36 -11.77 13.96 -10.14
N ALA A 37 -13.05 13.82 -10.50
CA ALA A 37 -14.14 13.86 -9.54
C ALA A 37 -13.83 12.89 -8.38
N PRO A 38 -14.09 13.26 -7.13
CA PRO A 38 -13.93 12.34 -6.01
C PRO A 38 -14.72 11.08 -6.31
N VAL A 39 -14.01 9.94 -6.42
CA VAL A 39 -14.67 8.64 -6.57
C VAL A 39 -15.46 8.44 -5.29
N PRO A 40 -16.79 8.21 -5.35
CA PRO A 40 -17.55 7.87 -4.17
C PRO A 40 -16.96 6.59 -3.58
N GLY A 41 -16.41 6.68 -2.36
CA GLY A 41 -16.04 5.49 -1.60
C GLY A 41 -17.30 4.67 -1.35
N PRO A 42 -17.19 3.33 -1.23
CA PRO A 42 -18.35 2.52 -0.94
C PRO A 42 -19.00 2.96 0.37
N SER A 43 -20.33 3.03 0.38
CA SER A 43 -21.12 3.11 1.61
C SER A 43 -20.72 1.97 2.53
N ALA A 44 -20.60 2.25 3.83
CA ALA A 44 -20.23 1.28 4.85
C ALA A 44 -21.09 0.02 4.74
N VAL A 45 -20.50 -1.08 4.25
CA VAL A 45 -21.15 -2.38 4.36
C VAL A 45 -20.78 -2.94 5.72
N SER A 46 -21.68 -2.76 6.69
CA SER A 46 -21.57 -3.39 7.99
C SER A 46 -21.82 -4.89 7.83
N TRP A 47 -20.76 -5.69 7.83
CA TRP A 47 -20.92 -7.13 7.96
C TRP A 47 -20.91 -7.50 9.44
N GLN A 48 -22.10 -7.84 9.94
CA GLN A 48 -22.24 -8.58 11.18
C GLN A 48 -21.57 -9.94 11.05
N GLN A 49 -20.90 -10.28 12.14
CA GLN A 49 -20.00 -11.40 12.34
C GLN A 49 -20.79 -12.70 12.32
N ALA A 50 -20.36 -13.66 11.48
CA ALA A 50 -20.64 -15.06 11.72
C ALA A 50 -19.34 -15.70 12.21
N GLY A 51 -19.11 -15.64 13.52
CA GLY A 51 -18.14 -16.52 14.17
C GLY A 51 -18.77 -17.91 14.32
N PRO A 52 -18.03 -19.00 14.10
CA PRO A 52 -18.59 -20.33 14.32
C PRO A 52 -18.67 -20.64 15.81
N THR A 53 -19.88 -20.96 16.27
CA THR A 53 -20.12 -21.79 17.45
C THR A 53 -19.59 -23.20 17.16
N ALA A 54 -18.77 -23.73 18.06
CA ALA A 54 -18.33 -25.12 18.00
C ALA A 54 -19.50 -26.08 18.31
N PRO A 55 -19.68 -27.19 17.59
CA PRO A 55 -20.42 -28.32 18.12
C PRO A 55 -19.46 -29.38 18.70
N LEU A 56 -19.78 -29.74 19.95
CA LEU A 56 -19.43 -31.01 20.58
C LEU A 56 -19.83 -32.18 19.67
N GLY A 57 -18.99 -33.21 19.64
CA GLY A 57 -19.03 -34.24 18.61
C GLY A 57 -20.13 -35.29 18.70
N THR A 58 -20.02 -36.28 17.82
CA THR A 58 -20.38 -37.69 18.04
C THR A 58 -19.85 -38.50 16.86
N ALA A 59 -19.42 -39.71 17.17
CA ALA A 59 -18.76 -40.65 16.27
C ALA A 59 -19.65 -41.07 15.09
N GLY A 60 -19.02 -41.26 13.94
CA GLY A 60 -19.64 -41.87 12.75
C GLY A 60 -18.56 -42.43 11.83
N THR A 61 -18.31 -43.73 11.95
CA THR A 61 -17.50 -44.53 11.02
C THR A 61 -18.14 -44.56 9.64
N PRO A 62 -17.35 -44.69 8.55
CA PRO A 62 -17.79 -45.61 7.51
C PRO A 62 -16.68 -46.57 7.03
N MET A 63 -17.13 -47.80 6.75
CA MET A 63 -16.41 -48.88 6.06
C MET A 63 -15.90 -48.45 4.68
N ALA A 64 -14.67 -48.85 4.37
CA ALA A 64 -14.13 -48.89 3.02
C ALA A 64 -14.29 -50.29 2.41
N PRO A 65 -14.42 -50.43 1.08
CA PRO A 65 -14.01 -51.63 0.38
C PRO A 65 -12.67 -51.43 -0.34
N SER A 66 -11.81 -52.43 -0.21
CA SER A 66 -10.55 -52.62 -0.94
C SER A 66 -10.79 -53.05 -2.39
N HIS A 67 -10.01 -52.48 -3.31
CA HIS A 67 -9.59 -53.17 -4.53
C HIS A 67 -8.10 -52.87 -4.81
N ALA A 68 -7.28 -53.91 -4.65
CA ALA A 68 -5.96 -54.12 -5.27
C ALA A 68 -6.15 -54.30 -6.80
N GLN A 69 -5.21 -54.13 -7.72
CA GLN A 69 -3.75 -53.88 -7.79
C GLN A 69 -3.46 -53.65 -9.30
N THR A 70 -2.42 -52.89 -9.66
CA THR A 70 -1.38 -53.28 -10.64
C THR A 70 -0.33 -52.18 -10.79
N ALA A 71 0.90 -52.48 -10.37
CA ALA A 71 2.11 -51.77 -10.78
C ALA A 71 2.74 -52.46 -12.01
N PRO A 72 3.68 -51.80 -12.71
CA PRO A 72 5.02 -52.40 -12.69
C PRO A 72 6.20 -51.42 -12.57
N SER A 73 7.22 -51.94 -11.89
CA SER A 73 8.68 -51.75 -12.04
C SER A 73 9.35 -50.51 -11.45
N GLU A 74 9.83 -50.68 -10.21
CA GLU A 74 10.96 -49.97 -9.61
C GLU A 74 12.30 -50.40 -10.23
N VAL A 75 13.23 -49.46 -10.34
CA VAL A 75 14.68 -49.73 -10.23
C VAL A 75 15.12 -49.16 -8.89
N GLY A 76 15.50 -50.05 -7.98
CA GLY A 76 15.96 -49.70 -6.63
C GLY A 76 17.44 -49.32 -6.59
N VAL A 77 17.77 -48.46 -5.62
CA VAL A 77 19.11 -48.35 -5.02
C VAL A 77 18.92 -48.32 -3.50
N PRO A 78 19.58 -49.19 -2.71
CA PRO A 78 19.50 -49.16 -1.25
C PRO A 78 20.58 -48.24 -0.66
N GLY A 79 20.29 -47.58 0.45
CA GLY A 79 21.33 -46.93 1.25
C GLY A 79 20.86 -45.84 2.20
N THR A 80 20.54 -46.23 3.43
CA THR A 80 20.20 -45.38 4.57
C THR A 80 21.35 -44.44 4.96
N ARG A 81 21.05 -43.14 5.11
CA ARG A 81 21.67 -42.28 6.14
C ARG A 81 20.64 -41.21 6.58
N PRO A 82 20.40 -41.03 7.90
CA PRO A 82 19.68 -39.85 8.38
C PRO A 82 20.58 -38.63 8.12
N GLY A 83 20.16 -37.75 7.22
CA GLY A 83 20.75 -36.41 7.09
C GLY A 83 20.40 -35.57 8.32
N PRO A 84 21.19 -34.53 8.65
CA PRO A 84 20.90 -33.66 9.78
C PRO A 84 19.55 -32.97 9.53
N ALA A 85 18.73 -32.88 10.58
CA ALA A 85 17.48 -32.13 10.56
C ALA A 85 17.72 -30.74 9.96
N GLY A 86 17.00 -30.40 8.89
CA GLY A 86 16.97 -29.06 8.34
C GLY A 86 16.52 -28.05 9.39
N PRO A 87 16.78 -26.75 9.18
CA PRO A 87 16.33 -25.71 10.10
C PRO A 87 14.83 -25.89 10.32
N GLY A 88 14.48 -26.13 11.58
CA GLY A 88 13.22 -26.72 11.98
C GLY A 88 12.02 -26.06 11.32
N ASP A 89 11.05 -26.91 10.99
CA ASP A 89 9.68 -26.51 10.71
C ASP A 89 9.22 -25.63 11.88
N VAL A 90 9.36 -24.32 11.72
CA VAL A 90 8.65 -23.35 12.53
C VAL A 90 7.20 -23.67 12.29
N SER A 91 6.59 -24.41 13.22
CA SER A 91 5.18 -24.77 13.14
C SER A 91 4.43 -23.49 12.82
N ALA A 92 3.84 -23.43 11.62
CA ALA A 92 3.01 -22.29 11.25
C ALA A 92 1.98 -22.15 12.37
N LEU A 93 1.91 -20.97 12.99
CA LEU A 93 0.91 -20.74 14.03
C LEU A 93 -0.46 -20.98 13.39
N ALA A 94 -1.38 -21.63 14.08
CA ALA A 94 -2.74 -21.80 13.56
C ALA A 94 -3.45 -20.45 13.34
N THR A 95 -3.01 -19.40 14.04
CA THR A 95 -3.49 -18.02 13.85
C THR A 95 -2.40 -17.06 14.31
N LYS A 96 -2.23 -15.94 13.60
CA LYS A 96 -1.34 -14.86 14.02
C LYS A 96 -1.91 -13.52 13.59
N ARG A 97 -1.90 -12.54 14.50
CA ARG A 97 -2.28 -11.15 14.23
C ARG A 97 -1.23 -10.21 14.81
N LEU A 98 -0.72 -9.32 13.99
CA LEU A 98 0.16 -8.23 14.40
C LEU A 98 -0.69 -7.16 15.10
N ASN A 99 -0.22 -6.63 16.22
CA ASN A 99 -0.94 -5.59 16.95
C ASN A 99 -0.74 -4.21 16.31
N ILE A 100 -1.20 -4.04 15.07
CA ILE A 100 -1.13 -2.77 14.36
C ILE A 100 -2.19 -1.79 14.89
N THR A 101 -1.84 -0.50 14.91
CA THR A 101 -2.81 0.58 15.10
C THR A 101 -3.09 1.22 13.74
N MET A 102 -4.11 0.73 13.04
CA MET A 102 -4.47 1.21 11.71
C MET A 102 -4.90 2.68 11.73
N GLN A 103 -4.21 3.50 10.95
CA GLN A 103 -4.52 4.93 10.82
C GLN A 103 -5.70 5.17 9.87
N ALA A 104 -6.54 6.15 10.20
CA ALA A 104 -7.52 6.70 9.26
C ALA A 104 -6.86 7.64 8.27
N GLN A 105 -7.22 7.56 6.99
CA GLN A 105 -6.73 8.50 5.98
C GLN A 105 -7.22 9.92 6.24
N GLN A 106 -6.30 10.88 6.15
CA GLN A 106 -6.57 12.29 6.44
C GLN A 106 -7.11 13.07 5.23
N LYS A 107 -6.99 12.51 4.02
CA LYS A 107 -7.57 13.07 2.79
C LYS A 107 -8.20 11.96 1.94
N THR A 108 -9.06 12.32 0.99
CA THR A 108 -9.85 11.34 0.22
C THR A 108 -9.01 10.46 -0.70
N ASN A 109 -7.83 10.89 -1.15
CA ASN A 109 -6.93 10.09 -1.98
C ASN A 109 -5.72 9.53 -1.20
N TRP A 110 -5.75 9.53 0.14
CA TRP A 110 -4.61 9.20 1.00
C TRP A 110 -4.70 7.82 1.67
N CYS A 111 -5.48 6.90 1.12
CA CYS A 111 -5.51 5.51 1.59
C CYS A 111 -4.10 4.89 1.63
N TRP A 112 -3.30 5.11 0.59
CA TRP A 112 -1.89 4.68 0.50
C TRP A 112 -1.00 5.31 1.57
N ALA A 113 -1.18 6.61 1.87
CA ALA A 113 -0.37 7.30 2.87
C ALA A 113 -0.71 6.81 4.28
N ALA A 114 -1.99 6.54 4.56
CA ALA A 114 -2.43 5.99 5.83
C ALA A 114 -1.98 4.54 6.03
N ALA A 115 -2.07 3.70 4.99
CA ALA A 115 -1.60 2.32 5.03
C ALA A 115 -0.07 2.25 5.19
N GLY A 116 0.70 2.93 4.34
CA GLY A 116 2.15 2.98 4.43
C GLY A 116 2.65 3.58 5.74
N ASN A 117 2.02 4.65 6.24
CA ASN A 117 2.39 5.26 7.52
C ASN A 117 1.96 4.42 8.74
N THR A 118 0.92 3.58 8.63
CA THR A 118 0.61 2.54 9.63
C THR A 118 1.73 1.51 9.70
N ILE A 119 2.24 1.06 8.55
CA ILE A 119 3.34 0.10 8.49
C ILE A 119 4.65 0.72 9.00
N ALA A 120 4.92 1.98 8.68
CA ALA A 120 6.05 2.70 9.27
C ALA A 120 5.94 2.75 10.81
N ALA A 121 4.76 3.04 11.35
CA ALA A 121 4.50 3.05 12.78
C ALA A 121 4.69 1.66 13.43
N TRP A 122 4.31 0.57 12.74
CA TRP A 122 4.60 -0.79 13.19
C TRP A 122 6.10 -1.04 13.40
N TYR A 123 6.96 -0.48 12.54
CA TYR A 123 8.42 -0.52 12.69
C TYR A 123 9.00 0.57 13.62
N GLY A 124 8.16 1.17 14.46
CA GLY A 124 8.59 2.19 15.43
C GLY A 124 8.96 3.52 14.80
N ARG A 125 8.41 3.86 13.63
CA ARG A 125 8.60 5.16 12.97
C ARG A 125 7.37 6.02 13.14
N SER A 126 7.52 7.15 13.82
CA SER A 126 6.41 8.08 14.08
C SER A 126 6.48 9.29 13.16
N TYR A 127 5.64 9.31 12.14
CA TYR A 127 5.50 10.42 11.19
C TYR A 127 4.03 10.75 10.95
N SER A 128 3.76 11.97 10.48
CA SER A 128 2.45 12.32 9.94
C SER A 128 2.25 11.78 8.52
N GLN A 129 1.00 11.56 8.11
CA GLN A 129 0.70 11.19 6.71
C GLN A 129 1.17 12.27 5.72
N ASN A 130 1.21 13.54 6.11
CA ASN A 130 1.76 14.61 5.28
C ASN A 130 3.28 14.44 5.04
N GLN A 131 4.04 14.11 6.09
CA GLN A 131 5.48 13.83 5.96
C GLN A 131 5.74 12.58 5.12
N PHE A 132 4.96 11.51 5.33
CA PHE A 132 5.06 10.30 4.52
C PHE A 132 4.73 10.58 3.05
N CYS A 133 3.68 11.36 2.80
CA CYS A 133 3.26 11.75 1.46
C CYS A 133 4.30 12.62 0.75
N ASN A 134 4.86 13.61 1.44
CA ASN A 134 5.93 14.43 0.87
C ASN A 134 7.15 13.58 0.53
N ALA A 135 7.56 12.68 1.42
CA ALA A 135 8.67 11.76 1.17
C ALA A 135 8.42 10.85 -0.04
N ALA A 136 7.22 10.26 -0.13
CA ALA A 136 6.83 9.39 -1.24
C ALA A 136 6.99 10.05 -2.62
N PHE A 137 6.77 11.36 -2.71
CA PHE A 137 6.88 12.15 -3.94
C PHE A 137 8.13 13.04 -4.02
N GLY A 138 9.14 12.84 -3.15
CA GLY A 138 10.37 13.64 -3.15
C GLY A 138 10.16 15.14 -2.90
N ARG A 139 9.10 15.50 -2.18
CA ARG A 139 8.73 16.89 -1.86
C ARG A 139 9.43 17.37 -0.59
N SER A 140 9.49 18.69 -0.41
CA SER A 140 9.96 19.29 0.84
C SER A 140 9.09 18.89 2.03
N GLN A 141 9.71 18.49 3.15
CA GLN A 141 8.99 18.10 4.37
C GLN A 141 8.23 19.25 5.05
N ASN A 142 8.58 20.50 4.72
CA ASN A 142 7.91 21.70 5.23
C ASN A 142 6.74 22.16 4.33
N SER A 143 6.30 21.31 3.40
CA SER A 143 5.20 21.62 2.48
C SER A 143 3.93 20.83 2.80
N THR A 144 2.79 21.30 2.30
CA THR A 144 1.56 20.52 2.27
C THR A 144 1.60 19.57 1.08
N CYS A 145 1.44 18.27 1.34
CA CYS A 145 1.33 17.29 0.28
C CYS A 145 -0.06 17.36 -0.37
N PRO A 146 -0.15 17.31 -1.72
CA PRO A 146 -1.42 17.35 -2.44
C PRO A 146 -2.33 16.14 -2.12
N ASN A 147 -3.64 16.30 -2.35
CA ASN A 147 -4.61 15.19 -2.26
C ASN A 147 -4.56 14.30 -3.52
N SER A 148 -3.42 13.67 -3.78
CA SER A 148 -3.17 12.87 -4.98
C SER A 148 -3.23 11.36 -4.69
N GLN A 149 -3.62 10.60 -5.71
CA GLN A 149 -3.43 9.15 -5.72
C GLN A 149 -1.94 8.80 -5.82
N ALA A 150 -1.59 7.57 -5.42
CA ALA A 150 -0.24 7.04 -5.53
C ALA A 150 -0.25 5.55 -5.84
N THR A 151 0.90 5.04 -6.24
CA THR A 151 1.19 3.62 -6.42
C THR A 151 1.86 3.03 -5.18
N LEU A 152 1.94 1.69 -5.11
CA LEU A 152 2.77 1.04 -4.09
C LEU A 152 4.28 1.34 -4.28
N GLY A 153 4.72 1.76 -5.48
CA GLY A 153 6.08 2.22 -5.72
C GLY A 153 6.39 3.54 -5.01
N ASP A 154 5.41 4.45 -4.94
CA ASP A 154 5.54 5.70 -4.17
C ASP A 154 5.59 5.40 -2.66
N VAL A 155 4.78 4.42 -2.21
CA VAL A 155 4.83 3.91 -0.84
C VAL A 155 6.22 3.35 -0.50
N GLN A 156 6.87 2.62 -1.43
CA GLN A 156 8.25 2.16 -1.23
C GLN A 156 9.23 3.32 -1.00
N THR A 157 9.07 4.44 -1.73
CA THR A 157 9.88 5.64 -1.52
C THR A 157 9.62 6.22 -0.12
N GLY A 158 8.36 6.32 0.29
CA GLY A 158 7.98 6.76 1.63
C GLY A 158 8.58 5.89 2.73
N LEU A 159 8.42 4.56 2.65
CA LEU A 159 8.97 3.60 3.62
C LEU A 159 10.49 3.69 3.71
N ARG A 160 11.18 3.77 2.57
CA ARG A 160 12.64 3.93 2.53
C ARG A 160 13.08 5.19 3.27
N TRP A 161 12.39 6.31 3.06
CA TRP A 161 12.66 7.56 3.77
C TRP A 161 12.46 7.44 5.29
N THR A 162 11.47 6.66 5.75
CA THR A 162 11.29 6.37 7.18
C THR A 162 12.36 5.45 7.79
N GLY A 163 13.28 4.93 6.98
CA GLY A 163 14.28 3.95 7.43
C GLY A 163 13.69 2.55 7.64
N VAL A 164 12.64 2.20 6.89
CA VAL A 164 12.06 0.86 6.79
C VAL A 164 12.44 0.28 5.43
N SER A 165 12.92 -0.96 5.41
CA SER A 165 13.17 -1.69 4.16
C SER A 165 11.84 -1.75 3.36
N PRO A 166 11.77 -1.23 2.14
CA PRO A 166 10.50 -0.98 1.48
C PRO A 166 9.81 -2.24 0.94
N GLY A 167 10.47 -3.40 1.02
CA GLY A 167 9.95 -4.65 0.49
C GLY A 167 9.93 -4.74 -1.03
N SER A 168 9.15 -5.68 -1.55
CA SER A 168 9.03 -6.04 -2.96
C SER A 168 7.62 -5.77 -3.47
N TYR A 169 7.52 -5.03 -4.56
CA TYR A 169 6.26 -4.70 -5.22
C TYR A 169 5.96 -5.74 -6.31
N VAL A 170 4.79 -6.39 -6.23
CA VAL A 170 4.26 -7.28 -7.26
C VAL A 170 2.90 -6.81 -7.80
N ASN A 171 2.72 -6.97 -9.11
CA ASN A 171 1.43 -6.86 -9.78
C ASN A 171 0.66 -8.18 -9.63
N GLY A 172 0.10 -8.37 -8.43
CA GLY A 172 -0.70 -9.53 -8.08
C GLY A 172 -0.96 -9.60 -6.58
N TRP A 173 -1.83 -10.52 -6.19
CA TRP A 173 -2.09 -10.89 -4.80
C TRP A 173 -1.08 -11.93 -4.29
N LEU A 174 -0.91 -12.03 -2.97
CA LEU A 174 -0.07 -13.08 -2.36
C LEU A 174 -0.87 -14.35 -2.11
N ARG A 175 -0.31 -15.51 -2.47
CA ARG A 175 -0.84 -16.81 -2.04
C ARG A 175 -0.88 -16.90 -0.52
N TYR A 176 -1.85 -17.64 0.01
CA TYR A 176 -2.05 -17.77 1.46
C TYR A 176 -0.76 -18.18 2.22
N PRO A 177 0.03 -19.17 1.77
CA PRO A 177 1.30 -19.50 2.43
C PRO A 177 2.34 -18.37 2.42
N ALA A 178 2.36 -17.56 1.36
CA ALA A 178 3.26 -16.40 1.31
C ALA A 178 2.81 -15.33 2.31
N LEU A 179 1.50 -15.07 2.44
CA LEU A 179 0.98 -14.18 3.48
C LEU A 179 1.32 -14.69 4.89
N GLN A 180 1.12 -15.98 5.17
CA GLN A 180 1.50 -16.58 6.46
C GLN A 180 2.98 -16.38 6.75
N THR A 181 3.85 -16.58 5.75
CA THR A 181 5.31 -16.36 5.88
C THR A 181 5.64 -14.92 6.27
N GLU A 182 4.95 -13.93 5.69
CA GLU A 182 5.16 -12.52 6.03
C GLU A 182 4.70 -12.20 7.46
N ILE A 183 3.47 -12.61 7.82
CA ILE A 183 2.91 -12.35 9.14
C ILE A 183 3.70 -13.10 10.23
N ASN A 184 4.13 -14.35 9.99
CA ASN A 184 4.95 -15.11 10.93
C ASN A 184 6.31 -14.47 11.20
N ALA A 185 6.83 -13.72 10.24
CA ALA A 185 8.05 -12.95 10.40
C ALA A 185 7.82 -11.48 10.83
N ASP A 186 6.64 -11.17 11.36
CA ASP A 186 6.26 -9.84 11.88
C ASP A 186 6.25 -8.73 10.82
N ARG A 187 5.98 -9.10 9.57
CA ARG A 187 5.93 -8.17 8.43
C ARG A 187 4.48 -7.97 7.95
N PRO A 188 3.84 -6.81 8.19
CA PRO A 188 2.56 -6.50 7.57
C PRO A 188 2.72 -6.34 6.05
N VAL A 189 1.64 -6.61 5.31
CA VAL A 189 1.60 -6.53 3.85
C VAL A 189 0.66 -5.40 3.44
N GLU A 190 1.13 -4.47 2.62
CA GLU A 190 0.24 -3.48 2.00
C GLU A 190 -0.34 -4.04 0.71
N THR A 191 -1.64 -3.85 0.50
CA THR A 191 -2.34 -4.35 -0.69
C THR A 191 -3.04 -3.21 -1.39
N ARG A 192 -3.07 -3.25 -2.72
CA ARG A 192 -4.04 -2.49 -3.51
C ARG A 192 -5.18 -3.40 -3.90
N ILE A 193 -6.38 -3.04 -3.49
CA ILE A 193 -7.62 -3.58 -4.03
C ILE A 193 -8.17 -2.66 -5.12
N GLN A 194 -8.86 -3.23 -6.08
CA GLN A 194 -9.56 -2.54 -7.17
C GLN A 194 -11.05 -2.73 -6.94
N TRP A 195 -11.76 -1.64 -6.66
CA TRP A 195 -13.22 -1.69 -6.57
C TRP A 195 -13.83 -2.03 -7.94
N SER A 196 -14.95 -2.76 -7.92
CA SER A 196 -15.73 -3.07 -9.12
C SER A 196 -16.32 -1.80 -9.77
N ALA A 197 -16.61 -0.78 -8.96
CA ALA A 197 -17.03 0.55 -9.43
C ALA A 197 -15.87 1.40 -10.00
N GLY A 198 -14.64 0.90 -9.97
CA GLY A 198 -13.44 1.64 -10.39
C GLY A 198 -12.70 2.31 -9.23
N GLY A 199 -11.44 2.69 -9.48
CA GLY A 199 -10.56 3.25 -8.46
C GLY A 199 -9.86 2.20 -7.59
N GLY A 200 -8.68 2.55 -7.07
CA GLY A 200 -7.91 1.70 -6.17
C GLY A 200 -8.05 2.12 -4.73
N HIS A 201 -7.84 1.19 -3.81
CA HIS A 201 -7.79 1.45 -2.37
C HIS A 201 -6.74 0.59 -1.71
N MET A 202 -6.10 1.11 -0.66
CA MET A 202 -4.98 0.45 0.00
C MET A 202 -5.42 -0.06 1.36
N HIS A 203 -5.12 -1.32 1.64
CA HIS A 203 -5.32 -1.96 2.94
C HIS A 203 -3.99 -2.46 3.50
N VAL A 204 -3.96 -2.73 4.81
CA VAL A 204 -2.85 -3.41 5.48
C VAL A 204 -3.31 -4.79 5.96
N LEU A 205 -2.83 -5.85 5.34
CA LEU A 205 -2.98 -7.20 5.88
C LEU A 205 -2.04 -7.38 7.07
N TYR A 206 -2.60 -7.78 8.21
CA TYR A 206 -1.89 -7.84 9.49
C TYR A 206 -2.06 -9.17 10.22
N GLY A 207 -2.80 -10.12 9.64
CA GLY A 207 -2.99 -11.41 10.28
C GLY A 207 -3.62 -12.46 9.39
N TYR A 208 -3.62 -13.69 9.90
CA TYR A 208 -4.28 -14.84 9.31
C TYR A 208 -4.83 -15.79 10.38
N ASP A 209 -5.77 -16.67 10.00
CA ASP A 209 -6.24 -17.81 10.78
C ASP A 209 -6.46 -19.04 9.87
N ASP A 210 -5.76 -20.14 10.16
CA ASP A 210 -5.68 -21.34 9.32
C ASP A 210 -6.97 -22.17 9.32
N SER A 211 -7.81 -22.04 10.35
CA SER A 211 -9.02 -22.86 10.49
C SER A 211 -10.02 -22.64 9.35
N GLY A 212 -9.96 -21.47 8.68
CA GLY A 212 -10.76 -21.14 7.51
C GLY A 212 -9.98 -20.50 6.37
N SER A 213 -8.65 -20.52 6.42
CA SER A 213 -7.78 -19.72 5.55
C SER A 213 -8.15 -18.23 5.59
N TRP A 214 -8.45 -17.68 6.76
CA TRP A 214 -8.87 -16.30 6.93
C TRP A 214 -7.68 -15.35 6.90
N VAL A 215 -7.97 -14.11 6.51
CA VAL A 215 -7.05 -12.98 6.55
C VAL A 215 -7.68 -11.82 7.32
N TYR A 216 -6.86 -11.06 8.03
CA TYR A 216 -7.26 -9.86 8.74
C TYR A 216 -6.61 -8.63 8.09
N TRP A 217 -7.41 -7.59 7.81
CA TRP A 217 -6.89 -6.35 7.25
C TRP A 217 -7.40 -5.10 7.99
N GLY A 218 -6.56 -4.07 7.96
CA GLY A 218 -6.92 -2.71 8.30
C GLY A 218 -7.35 -1.93 7.06
N ASP A 219 -8.49 -1.25 7.13
CA ASP A 219 -9.00 -0.35 6.08
C ASP A 219 -8.78 1.11 6.53
N PRO A 220 -8.03 1.96 5.79
CA PRO A 220 -7.78 3.36 6.13
C PRO A 220 -9.00 4.28 5.90
N TRP A 221 -10.04 3.86 5.20
CA TRP A 221 -11.18 4.70 4.87
C TRP A 221 -11.93 5.17 6.14
N PRO A 222 -12.36 6.45 6.25
CA PRO A 222 -12.89 6.97 7.52
C PRO A 222 -14.20 6.32 7.98
N SER A 223 -15.10 6.00 7.05
CA SER A 223 -16.44 5.45 7.34
C SER A 223 -16.50 3.92 7.34
N SER A 224 -15.41 3.23 6.99
CA SER A 224 -15.36 1.76 7.00
C SER A 224 -15.14 1.21 8.41
N ASN A 225 -15.47 -0.07 8.60
CA ASN A 225 -14.92 -0.84 9.72
C ASN A 225 -13.39 -0.84 9.60
N ARG A 226 -12.71 -0.25 10.60
CA ARG A 226 -11.24 -0.10 10.62
C ARG A 226 -10.50 -1.43 10.49
N TYR A 227 -11.06 -2.49 11.07
CA TYR A 227 -10.51 -3.84 11.07
C TYR A 227 -11.58 -4.82 10.61
N SER A 228 -11.24 -5.62 9.60
CA SER A 228 -12.14 -6.59 8.98
C SER A 228 -11.40 -7.90 8.73
N TRP A 229 -12.16 -8.96 8.44
CA TRP A 229 -11.64 -10.28 8.12
C TRP A 229 -12.60 -11.06 7.23
N ALA A 230 -12.05 -12.01 6.47
CA ALA A 230 -12.78 -12.90 5.58
C ALA A 230 -11.85 -14.05 5.16
N SER A 231 -12.35 -15.04 4.43
CA SER A 231 -11.48 -16.02 3.77
C SER A 231 -10.52 -15.33 2.80
N HIS A 232 -9.33 -15.89 2.64
CA HIS A 232 -8.32 -15.42 1.68
C HIS A 232 -8.90 -15.38 0.27
N SER A 233 -9.65 -16.40 -0.13
CA SER A 233 -10.33 -16.46 -1.43
C SER A 233 -11.30 -15.30 -1.65
N TRP A 234 -12.09 -14.94 -0.63
CA TRP A 234 -13.02 -13.81 -0.70
C TRP A 234 -12.28 -12.47 -0.79
N TYR A 235 -11.19 -12.33 -0.02
CA TYR A 235 -10.37 -11.12 -0.06
C TYR A 235 -9.63 -10.96 -1.40
N VAL A 236 -9.20 -12.06 -2.03
CA VAL A 236 -8.57 -12.02 -3.36
C VAL A 236 -9.55 -11.53 -4.41
N ASN A 237 -10.80 -12.00 -4.40
CA ASN A 237 -11.80 -11.60 -5.37
C ASN A 237 -13.22 -11.80 -4.84
N ASN A 238 -14.02 -10.74 -4.88
CA ASN A 238 -15.44 -10.75 -4.55
C ASN A 238 -16.22 -9.79 -5.46
N ASN A 239 -17.53 -9.64 -5.23
CA ASN A 239 -18.40 -8.80 -6.05
C ASN A 239 -18.14 -7.28 -5.89
N THR A 240 -17.44 -6.85 -4.84
CA THR A 240 -17.13 -5.45 -4.56
C THR A 240 -15.72 -5.04 -4.95
N PHE A 241 -14.73 -5.95 -4.82
CA PHE A 241 -13.35 -5.66 -5.22
C PHE A 241 -12.53 -6.92 -5.55
N SER A 242 -11.39 -6.70 -6.18
CA SER A 242 -10.31 -7.69 -6.38
C SER A 242 -8.97 -7.17 -5.83
N TRP A 243 -8.17 -8.04 -5.21
CA TRP A 243 -6.81 -7.72 -4.80
C TRP A 243 -5.87 -7.78 -6.02
N THR A 244 -5.34 -6.62 -6.40
CA THR A 244 -4.60 -6.46 -7.66
C THR A 244 -3.09 -6.33 -7.48
N HIS A 245 -2.62 -5.75 -6.37
CA HIS A 245 -1.19 -5.52 -6.16
C HIS A 245 -0.79 -5.72 -4.70
N SER A 246 0.46 -6.09 -4.47
CA SER A 246 1.00 -6.30 -3.12
C SER A 246 2.36 -5.65 -2.95
N LEU A 247 2.60 -5.13 -1.75
CA LEU A 247 3.90 -4.78 -1.23
C LEU A 247 4.17 -5.68 -0.02
N TYR A 248 5.16 -6.56 -0.13
CA TYR A 248 5.49 -7.60 0.84
C TYR A 248 6.99 -7.62 1.11
N ARG A 249 7.47 -8.37 2.11
CA ARG A 249 8.86 -8.28 2.62
C ARG A 249 9.23 -6.89 3.13
N ILE A 250 8.23 -6.10 3.53
CA ILE A 250 8.48 -4.79 4.15
C ILE A 250 9.21 -5.02 5.46
N GLY A 251 10.34 -4.35 5.68
CA GLY A 251 11.20 -4.54 6.86
C GLY A 251 12.16 -5.73 6.81
N ALA A 252 12.17 -6.50 5.71
CA ALA A 252 13.13 -7.60 5.50
C ALA A 252 14.53 -7.13 5.07
#